data_AF-A0A949R536-F1
#
_entry.id   AF-A0A949R536-F1
#
_cell.length_a   1.000
_cell.length_b   1.000
_cell.length_c   1.000
_cell.angle_alpha   90.00
_cell.angle_beta   90.00
_cell.angle_gamma   90.00
#
_symmetry.space_group_name_H-M   'P 1'
#
loop_
_entity.id
_entity.type
_entity.pdbx_description
1 polymer ?
#
loop_
_entity_poly.entity_id
_entity_poly.type
_entity_poly.pdbx_seq_one_letter_code
_entity_poly.pdbx_strand_id
1 'polypeptide(L)'
;MNKLSTLLVLLVAPAIGRAQLSGYYNIGGSTPHYAGLGAAFDDLMAQGADGDVTFLVHPGTYVGQASLGAIPGTPGMITVRSSSNNAEDVTFAFDAVFPLPNHIVRLDGTSNVKFEDVTFHALNDSWARCIHLTGNTDDLKLWDCVFIGSTSTNTNSYFERVLVWCNQNELNVADNPDNLQVIGCEFRNGYQAIEIDAEGAFGARAQNMMIAENTMTDQLSTGITVNNGTGEITMNRITTSAGDWFVGIRTSFFDNGSKIHRNTIQAHAVNGGCTGIEVGNTQNTTGNQIHNNMITVGADAGECWGLGVYNLWDMSIIWNSVVVLEGAATSKAFYHLSNFADGQDGVIRNNLFINYADGPALESIQAGNIATEDHNCLFSTGTVLAMTDSVEYADLAAYQAGTGDGASDLELDPAFPFLPDLHLNSCALDGTGEWFPIGLGDIDYEARGNPVCDIGADEYTFTSGTMSTELDLTSDDIPYTLTAPAGSGYDWSQGATTQSIEVSTSGTYSCQFTDVNGCTYTVEWEVEVEIGTAVEEQEPEDMRPWPVPATDRLFMPGIPTGTRYSLLDMDGRALQHGTVVQGRAVDVSGLAPGMHLIILTETGRVLRFIKQ
;
A
#
# COMPACT_ATOMS: atom_id res chain seq x y z
N MET A 1 15.74 -22.84 -80.61
CA MET A 1 15.54 -23.12 -79.17
C MET A 1 15.68 -21.82 -78.41
N ASN A 2 14.67 -21.50 -77.62
CA ASN A 2 14.42 -20.21 -76.96
C ASN A 2 15.58 -19.69 -76.13
N LYS A 3 15.88 -18.39 -76.24
CA LYS A 3 16.39 -17.60 -75.12
C LYS A 3 15.41 -16.45 -74.88
N LEU A 4 14.46 -16.69 -73.96
CA LEU A 4 13.74 -15.60 -73.31
C LEU A 4 14.78 -14.81 -72.50
N SER A 5 14.96 -13.53 -72.82
CA SER A 5 15.58 -12.57 -71.93
C SER A 5 14.50 -12.05 -70.98
N THR A 6 14.43 -12.61 -69.78
CA THR A 6 13.60 -12.10 -68.69
C THR A 6 14.14 -10.74 -68.27
N LEU A 7 13.40 -9.67 -68.57
CA LEU A 7 13.67 -8.33 -68.04
C LEU A 7 13.22 -8.32 -66.57
N LEU A 8 14.16 -8.47 -65.64
CA LEU A 8 13.92 -8.28 -64.22
C LEU A 8 13.76 -6.77 -63.98
N VAL A 9 12.51 -6.29 -63.94
CA VAL A 9 12.20 -4.96 -63.42
C VAL A 9 12.40 -5.03 -61.91
N LEU A 10 13.55 -4.54 -61.44
CA LEU A 10 13.78 -4.31 -60.03
C LEU A 10 12.87 -3.16 -59.61
N LEU A 11 11.71 -3.49 -59.05
CA LEU A 11 10.86 -2.52 -58.35
C LEU A 11 11.63 -2.14 -57.07
N VAL A 12 12.47 -1.11 -57.15
CA VAL A 12 12.98 -0.44 -55.96
C VAL A 12 11.77 0.29 -55.36
N ALA A 13 11.07 -0.39 -54.45
CA ALA A 13 10.22 0.32 -53.51
C ALA A 13 11.12 1.34 -52.81
N PRO A 14 10.77 2.64 -52.80
CA PRO A 14 11.51 3.57 -51.98
C PRO A 14 11.42 3.05 -50.55
N ALA A 15 12.56 2.79 -49.92
CA ALA A 15 12.61 2.72 -48.47
C ALA A 15 12.16 4.10 -48.00
N ILE A 16 10.87 4.24 -47.70
CA ILE A 16 10.39 5.35 -46.90
C ILE A 16 11.05 5.11 -45.56
N GLY A 17 12.19 5.77 -45.32
CA GLY A 17 12.77 5.86 -43.99
C GLY A 17 11.67 6.43 -43.10
N ARG A 18 11.05 5.58 -42.30
CA ARG A 18 10.11 6.04 -41.28
C ARG A 18 10.94 6.77 -40.24
N ALA A 19 10.49 7.98 -39.88
CA ALA A 19 11.19 8.78 -38.89
C ALA A 19 11.05 8.10 -37.52
N GLN A 20 12.14 8.06 -36.76
CA GLN A 20 12.10 7.59 -35.37
C GLN A 20 11.12 8.43 -34.54
N LEU A 21 10.54 7.80 -33.54
CA LEU A 21 9.61 8.44 -32.61
C LEU A 21 10.37 9.42 -31.70
N SER A 22 9.75 10.56 -31.43
CA SER A 22 10.29 11.59 -30.54
C SER A 22 9.17 12.53 -30.10
N GLY A 23 9.13 12.91 -28.83
CA GLY A 23 8.11 13.80 -28.28
C GLY A 23 6.80 13.10 -27.90
N TYR A 24 5.67 13.78 -28.09
CA TYR A 24 4.38 13.40 -27.49
C TYR A 24 3.45 12.65 -28.44
N TYR A 25 2.84 11.58 -27.93
CA TYR A 25 1.86 10.79 -28.66
C TYR A 25 0.60 10.49 -27.82
N ASN A 26 -0.59 10.64 -28.41
CA ASN A 26 -1.84 10.31 -27.72
C ASN A 26 -2.19 8.83 -27.88
N ILE A 27 -2.52 8.18 -26.77
CA ILE A 27 -3.23 6.90 -26.74
C ILE A 27 -4.69 7.19 -26.37
N GLY A 28 -5.62 6.77 -27.23
CA GLY A 28 -7.05 7.08 -27.07
C GLY A 28 -7.41 8.56 -27.25
N GLY A 29 -8.59 8.94 -26.75
CA GLY A 29 -9.14 10.29 -26.90
C GLY A 29 -9.76 10.57 -28.29
N SER A 30 -10.00 11.84 -28.61
CA SER A 30 -10.66 12.25 -29.87
C SER A 30 -9.73 12.23 -31.09
N THR A 31 -8.42 12.31 -30.88
CA THR A 31 -7.39 12.32 -31.93
C THR A 31 -6.21 11.41 -31.54
N PRO A 32 -6.43 10.10 -31.44
CA PRO A 32 -5.39 9.15 -31.04
C PRO A 32 -4.32 9.00 -32.13
N HIS A 33 -3.06 8.91 -31.72
CA HIS A 33 -2.03 8.31 -32.57
C HIS A 33 -2.09 6.78 -32.49
N TYR A 34 -2.43 6.24 -31.31
CA TYR A 34 -2.53 4.80 -31.06
C TYR A 34 -3.84 4.45 -30.35
N ALA A 35 -4.36 3.26 -30.65
CA ALA A 35 -5.59 2.74 -30.04
C ALA A 35 -5.37 2.16 -28.63
N GLY A 36 -4.13 1.79 -28.29
CA GLY A 36 -3.74 1.18 -27.02
C GLY A 36 -2.24 0.95 -26.97
N LEU A 37 -1.74 0.45 -25.82
CA LEU A 37 -0.31 0.30 -25.59
C LEU A 37 0.38 -0.65 -26.58
N GLY A 38 -0.24 -1.77 -26.93
CA GLY A 38 0.36 -2.74 -27.86
C GLY A 38 0.74 -2.10 -29.20
N ALA A 39 -0.17 -1.30 -29.78
CA ALA A 39 0.09 -0.62 -31.04
C ALA A 39 1.20 0.45 -30.93
N ALA A 40 1.30 1.12 -29.78
CA ALA A 40 2.36 2.09 -29.52
C ALA A 40 3.74 1.42 -29.38
N PHE A 41 3.80 0.30 -28.66
CA PHE A 41 5.03 -0.46 -28.45
C PHE A 41 5.50 -1.17 -29.73
N ASP A 42 4.57 -1.71 -30.53
CA ASP A 42 4.88 -2.25 -31.86
C ASP A 42 5.56 -1.21 -32.75
N ASP A 43 5.09 0.04 -32.70
CA ASP A 43 5.65 1.14 -33.51
C ASP A 43 7.01 1.61 -32.97
N LEU A 44 7.20 1.63 -31.65
CA LEU A 44 8.52 1.85 -31.02
C LEU A 44 9.55 0.82 -31.47
N MET A 45 9.21 -0.47 -31.42
CA MET A 45 10.11 -1.54 -31.83
C MET A 45 10.37 -1.52 -33.35
N ALA A 46 9.39 -1.11 -34.16
CA ALA A 46 9.52 -1.08 -35.62
C ALA A 46 10.25 0.15 -36.15
N GLN A 47 10.01 1.33 -35.57
CA GLN A 47 10.55 2.62 -36.05
C GLN A 47 11.74 3.11 -35.24
N GLY A 48 11.87 2.69 -33.98
CA GLY A 48 12.85 3.21 -33.05
C GLY A 48 12.50 4.58 -32.48
N ALA A 49 13.37 5.10 -31.62
CA ALA A 49 13.25 6.41 -31.01
C ALA A 49 14.55 7.24 -31.13
N ASP A 50 14.40 8.56 -31.13
CA ASP A 50 15.49 9.54 -31.07
C ASP A 50 15.17 10.61 -30.03
N GLY A 51 15.67 10.39 -28.81
CA GLY A 51 15.33 11.17 -27.63
C GLY A 51 14.11 10.64 -26.86
N ASP A 52 13.56 11.48 -25.99
CA ASP A 52 12.44 11.11 -25.11
C ASP A 52 11.14 10.92 -25.92
N VAL A 53 10.35 9.94 -25.51
CA VAL A 53 9.01 9.69 -26.05
C VAL A 53 8.01 9.65 -24.91
N THR A 54 6.92 10.39 -25.03
CA THR A 54 5.84 10.41 -24.03
C THR A 54 4.53 10.01 -24.66
N PHE A 55 3.94 8.92 -24.19
CA PHE A 55 2.57 8.54 -24.47
C PHE A 55 1.64 9.15 -23.44
N LEU A 56 0.84 10.13 -23.87
CA LEU A 56 -0.25 10.72 -23.09
C LEU A 56 -1.51 9.89 -23.31
N VAL A 57 -1.96 9.22 -22.25
CA VAL A 57 -3.10 8.32 -22.28
C VAL A 57 -4.35 9.07 -21.83
N HIS A 58 -5.36 9.12 -22.70
CA HIS A 58 -6.63 9.77 -22.38
C HIS A 58 -7.51 8.87 -21.51
N PRO A 59 -8.41 9.43 -20.67
CA PRO A 59 -9.26 8.64 -19.79
C PRO A 59 -10.00 7.52 -20.52
N GLY A 60 -10.01 6.33 -19.94
CA GLY A 60 -10.65 5.14 -20.48
C GLY A 60 -10.00 3.83 -20.09
N THR A 61 -10.66 2.74 -20.46
CA THR A 61 -10.16 1.37 -20.26
C THR A 61 -9.65 0.80 -21.57
N TYR A 62 -8.40 0.33 -21.57
CA TYR A 62 -7.70 -0.22 -22.72
C TYR A 62 -7.44 -1.71 -22.46
N VAL A 63 -8.23 -2.56 -23.11
CA VAL A 63 -8.15 -4.02 -22.92
C VAL A 63 -7.16 -4.63 -23.92
N GLY A 64 -6.15 -5.32 -23.43
CA GLY A 64 -5.16 -6.02 -24.24
C GLY A 64 -3.79 -6.13 -23.59
N GLN A 65 -2.92 -6.94 -24.20
CA GLN A 65 -1.53 -7.05 -23.79
C GLN A 65 -0.63 -6.10 -24.58
N ALA A 66 0.51 -5.76 -23.99
CA ALA A 66 1.57 -5.05 -24.66
C ALA A 66 2.92 -5.64 -24.27
N SER A 67 3.82 -5.77 -25.24
CA SER A 67 5.20 -6.18 -24.98
C SER A 67 6.14 -5.18 -25.61
N LEU A 68 7.14 -4.74 -24.86
CA LEU A 68 8.18 -3.84 -25.32
C LEU A 68 9.52 -4.56 -25.22
N GLY A 69 10.18 -4.72 -26.35
CA GLY A 69 11.55 -5.19 -26.42
C GLY A 69 12.51 -4.07 -26.84
N ALA A 70 13.71 -4.45 -27.27
CA ALA A 70 14.73 -3.51 -27.71
C ALA A 70 14.20 -2.45 -28.70
N ILE A 71 14.45 -1.18 -28.37
CA ILE A 71 14.02 -0.03 -29.16
C ILE A 71 15.20 0.44 -30.03
N PRO A 72 15.09 0.39 -31.37
CA PRO A 72 16.16 0.87 -32.24
C PRO A 72 16.43 2.37 -32.06
N GLY A 73 17.68 2.80 -32.26
CA GLY A 73 18.04 4.21 -32.25
C GLY A 73 18.75 4.68 -30.99
N THR A 74 18.41 5.89 -30.57
CA THR A 74 18.96 6.60 -29.40
C THR A 74 17.80 6.99 -28.48
N PRO A 75 17.06 6.02 -27.93
CA PRO A 75 15.94 6.30 -27.03
C PRO A 75 16.43 7.05 -25.79
N GLY A 76 15.71 8.12 -25.44
CA GLY A 76 15.75 8.70 -24.11
C GLY A 76 14.83 7.93 -23.17
N MET A 77 14.11 8.63 -22.29
CA MET A 77 13.08 8.05 -21.43
C MET A 77 11.79 7.81 -22.24
N ILE A 78 11.25 6.59 -22.15
CA ILE A 78 9.93 6.24 -22.68
C ILE A 78 8.91 6.35 -21.56
N THR A 79 8.11 7.42 -21.57
CA THR A 79 7.09 7.67 -20.54
C THR A 79 5.70 7.30 -21.04
N VAL A 80 4.95 6.51 -20.26
CA VAL A 80 3.52 6.28 -20.42
C VAL A 80 2.84 6.91 -19.22
N ARG A 81 2.00 7.92 -19.45
CA ARG A 81 1.31 8.63 -18.35
C ARG A 81 -0.13 8.97 -18.66
N SER A 82 -0.98 9.08 -17.65
CA SER A 82 -2.30 9.68 -17.87
C SER A 82 -2.18 11.14 -18.29
N SER A 83 -3.14 11.58 -19.11
CA SER A 83 -3.27 12.97 -19.53
C SER A 83 -3.93 13.85 -18.46
N SER A 84 -4.56 13.26 -17.44
CA SER A 84 -5.20 13.95 -16.33
C SER A 84 -4.35 14.01 -15.05
N ASN A 85 -3.24 13.26 -14.99
CA ASN A 85 -2.42 13.09 -13.78
C ASN A 85 -3.22 12.41 -12.65
N ASN A 86 -4.04 11.44 -13.02
CA ASN A 86 -4.82 10.64 -12.09
C ASN A 86 -4.85 9.19 -12.59
N ALA A 87 -4.30 8.27 -11.79
CA ALA A 87 -4.21 6.86 -12.13
C ALA A 87 -5.57 6.20 -12.39
N GLU A 88 -6.61 6.62 -11.65
CA GLU A 88 -7.95 6.03 -11.73
C GLU A 88 -8.67 6.35 -13.07
N ASP A 89 -8.21 7.37 -13.81
CA ASP A 89 -8.84 7.74 -15.09
C ASP A 89 -8.41 6.81 -16.25
N VAL A 90 -7.26 6.14 -16.14
CA VAL A 90 -6.66 5.32 -17.20
C VAL A 90 -6.43 3.91 -16.71
N THR A 91 -7.13 2.93 -17.29
CA THR A 91 -6.96 1.51 -16.92
C THR A 91 -6.46 0.68 -18.10
N PHE A 92 -5.30 0.05 -17.95
CA PHE A 92 -4.87 -1.07 -18.78
C PHE A 92 -5.35 -2.37 -18.14
N ALA A 93 -6.11 -3.17 -18.89
CA ALA A 93 -6.73 -4.37 -18.35
C ALA A 93 -6.54 -5.57 -19.28
N PHE A 94 -6.43 -6.76 -18.68
CA PHE A 94 -6.37 -7.99 -19.46
C PHE A 94 -6.95 -9.17 -18.68
N ASP A 95 -7.59 -10.09 -19.40
CA ASP A 95 -8.12 -11.36 -18.91
C ASP A 95 -7.27 -12.49 -19.52
N ALA A 96 -6.23 -12.92 -18.81
CA ALA A 96 -5.29 -13.91 -19.31
C ALA A 96 -5.85 -15.33 -19.22
N VAL A 97 -5.63 -16.14 -20.25
CA VAL A 97 -6.13 -17.52 -20.33
C VAL A 97 -4.98 -18.47 -20.64
N PHE A 98 -4.76 -19.47 -19.78
CA PHE A 98 -3.76 -20.53 -20.02
C PHE A 98 -3.94 -21.20 -21.40
N PRO A 99 -2.85 -21.49 -22.15
CA PRO A 99 -1.42 -21.32 -21.81
C PRO A 99 -0.82 -20.01 -22.33
N LEU A 100 -1.63 -18.98 -22.56
CA LEU A 100 -1.16 -17.70 -23.09
C LEU A 100 -0.39 -16.89 -22.03
N PRO A 101 0.36 -15.86 -22.43
CA PRO A 101 1.11 -15.05 -21.49
C PRO A 101 0.20 -14.39 -20.44
N ASN A 102 0.68 -14.39 -19.20
CA ASN A 102 -0.04 -14.04 -17.97
C ASN A 102 -0.12 -12.51 -17.69
N HIS A 103 0.52 -11.66 -18.48
CA HIS A 103 0.75 -10.25 -18.13
C HIS A 103 -0.13 -9.26 -18.89
N ILE A 104 -0.32 -8.05 -18.36
CA ILE A 104 -0.83 -6.90 -19.13
C ILE A 104 0.32 -6.29 -19.93
N VAL A 105 1.44 -5.99 -19.27
CA VAL A 105 2.65 -5.45 -19.88
C VAL A 105 3.83 -6.38 -19.63
N ARG A 106 4.60 -6.65 -20.69
CA ARG A 106 5.92 -7.28 -20.58
C ARG A 106 7.00 -6.34 -21.10
N LEU A 107 8.05 -6.17 -20.31
CA LEU A 107 9.29 -5.52 -20.72
C LEU A 107 10.34 -6.61 -20.90
N ASP A 108 10.88 -6.73 -22.10
CA ASP A 108 11.79 -7.80 -22.48
C ASP A 108 13.12 -7.22 -22.99
N GLY A 109 14.06 -7.01 -22.07
CA GLY A 109 15.35 -6.42 -22.40
C GLY A 109 15.26 -4.92 -22.76
N THR A 110 14.35 -4.19 -22.12
CA THR A 110 14.11 -2.77 -22.40
C THR A 110 14.49 -1.92 -21.19
N SER A 111 15.30 -0.87 -21.41
CA SER A 111 15.68 0.07 -20.36
C SER A 111 15.07 1.47 -20.57
N ASN A 112 15.11 2.31 -19.54
CA ASN A 112 14.64 3.71 -19.55
C ASN A 112 13.14 3.85 -19.84
N VAL A 113 12.31 3.14 -19.06
CA VAL A 113 10.85 3.16 -19.19
C VAL A 113 10.23 3.72 -17.91
N LYS A 114 9.25 4.61 -18.06
CA LYS A 114 8.46 5.15 -16.96
C LYS A 114 6.97 4.94 -17.20
N PHE A 115 6.28 4.39 -16.21
CA PHE A 115 4.83 4.43 -16.07
C PHE A 115 4.49 5.40 -14.94
N GLU A 116 3.52 6.29 -15.16
CA GLU A 116 3.16 7.35 -14.23
C GLU A 116 1.65 7.60 -14.25
N ASP A 117 1.01 7.69 -13.09
CA ASP A 117 -0.42 8.05 -12.98
C ASP A 117 -1.32 7.15 -13.87
N VAL A 118 -1.16 5.82 -13.84
CA VAL A 118 -2.00 4.87 -14.59
C VAL A 118 -2.36 3.64 -13.77
N THR A 119 -3.50 3.01 -14.09
CA THR A 119 -3.96 1.76 -13.47
C THR A 119 -3.68 0.54 -14.34
N PHE A 120 -3.21 -0.54 -13.72
CA PHE A 120 -3.13 -1.89 -14.28
C PHE A 120 -4.11 -2.80 -13.53
N HIS A 121 -5.01 -3.47 -14.25
CA HIS A 121 -6.03 -4.34 -13.65
C HIS A 121 -6.06 -5.70 -14.32
N ALA A 122 -5.58 -6.73 -13.61
CA ALA A 122 -5.69 -8.12 -14.05
C ALA A 122 -7.11 -8.64 -13.74
N LEU A 123 -7.87 -8.98 -14.77
CA LEU A 123 -9.32 -9.23 -14.68
C LEU A 123 -9.70 -10.65 -14.24
N ASN A 124 -8.70 -11.51 -14.01
CA ASN A 124 -8.86 -12.94 -13.88
C ASN A 124 -8.40 -13.46 -12.51
N ASP A 125 -9.00 -14.56 -12.05
CA ASP A 125 -8.73 -15.10 -10.72
C ASP A 125 -7.41 -15.87 -10.61
N SER A 126 -6.93 -16.41 -11.74
CA SER A 126 -5.64 -17.08 -11.91
C SER A 126 -4.98 -16.56 -13.16
N TRP A 127 -3.65 -16.53 -13.23
CA TRP A 127 -2.89 -15.86 -14.29
C TRP A 127 -3.02 -14.33 -14.28
N ALA A 128 -2.98 -13.73 -13.08
CA ALA A 128 -3.35 -12.34 -12.83
C ALA A 128 -2.12 -11.44 -12.61
N ARG A 129 -1.24 -11.35 -13.61
CA ARG A 129 -0.04 -10.50 -13.54
C ARG A 129 -0.24 -9.17 -14.26
N CYS A 130 0.21 -8.08 -13.66
CA CYS A 130 0.16 -6.77 -14.29
C CYS A 130 1.40 -6.54 -15.16
N ILE A 131 2.58 -6.53 -14.55
CA ILE A 131 3.86 -6.27 -15.22
C ILE A 131 4.79 -7.48 -15.07
N HIS A 132 5.38 -7.88 -16.19
CA HIS A 132 6.39 -8.93 -16.27
C HIS A 132 7.71 -8.39 -16.81
N LEU A 133 8.77 -8.52 -16.03
CA LEU A 133 10.13 -8.13 -16.41
C LEU A 133 10.91 -9.36 -16.88
N THR A 134 11.42 -9.31 -18.12
CA THR A 134 12.32 -10.30 -18.71
C THR A 134 13.50 -9.64 -19.41
N GLY A 135 14.54 -10.40 -19.75
CA GLY A 135 15.77 -9.84 -20.33
C GLY A 135 16.46 -8.83 -19.40
N ASN A 136 17.37 -8.03 -19.95
CA ASN A 136 17.99 -6.94 -19.19
C ASN A 136 17.10 -5.68 -19.18
N THR A 137 16.38 -5.45 -18.07
CA THR A 137 15.42 -4.34 -17.95
C THR A 137 15.88 -3.38 -16.87
N ASP A 138 16.53 -2.28 -17.27
CA ASP A 138 17.15 -1.31 -16.35
C ASP A 138 16.43 0.04 -16.37
N ASP A 139 16.55 0.83 -15.30
CA ASP A 139 15.94 2.17 -15.18
C ASP A 139 14.42 2.15 -15.46
N LEU A 140 13.72 1.15 -14.89
CA LEU A 140 12.26 1.11 -14.88
C LEU A 140 11.72 1.94 -13.72
N LYS A 141 10.78 2.83 -14.02
CA LYS A 141 10.07 3.68 -13.06
C LYS A 141 8.58 3.37 -13.09
N LEU A 142 8.02 2.90 -11.99
CA LEU A 142 6.60 2.75 -11.75
C LEU A 142 6.23 3.76 -10.66
N TRP A 143 5.68 4.91 -11.05
CA TRP A 143 5.39 6.02 -10.15
C TRP A 143 3.89 6.30 -10.10
N ASP A 144 3.32 6.47 -8.92
CA ASP A 144 1.93 6.90 -8.74
C ASP A 144 0.93 6.03 -9.53
N CYS A 145 1.24 4.74 -9.68
CA CYS A 145 0.44 3.78 -10.43
C CYS A 145 -0.45 2.96 -9.49
N VAL A 146 -1.58 2.48 -10.00
CA VAL A 146 -2.47 1.56 -9.28
C VAL A 146 -2.39 0.16 -9.91
N PHE A 147 -2.22 -0.88 -9.10
CA PHE A 147 -2.18 -2.27 -9.52
C PHE A 147 -3.29 -3.05 -8.83
N ILE A 148 -4.17 -3.67 -9.60
CA ILE A 148 -5.33 -4.41 -9.09
C ILE A 148 -5.21 -5.88 -9.51
N GLY A 149 -5.12 -6.73 -8.50
CA GLY A 149 -4.96 -8.18 -8.62
C GLY A 149 -6.22 -8.99 -8.39
N SER A 150 -6.04 -10.31 -8.45
CA SER A 150 -7.04 -11.32 -8.13
C SER A 150 -7.40 -11.34 -6.64
N THR A 151 -8.70 -11.45 -6.33
CA THR A 151 -9.23 -11.65 -4.97
C THR A 151 -9.27 -13.13 -4.56
N SER A 152 -8.71 -14.03 -5.38
CA SER A 152 -8.79 -15.47 -5.16
C SER A 152 -7.92 -15.91 -3.98
N THR A 153 -8.53 -16.60 -3.01
CA THR A 153 -7.88 -17.15 -1.81
C THR A 153 -7.16 -18.49 -2.04
N ASN A 154 -7.09 -18.97 -3.28
CA ASN A 154 -6.39 -20.22 -3.61
C ASN A 154 -4.88 -20.08 -3.34
N THR A 155 -4.23 -21.02 -2.65
CA THR A 155 -2.78 -20.96 -2.36
C THR A 155 -1.90 -21.77 -3.32
N ASN A 156 -2.48 -22.53 -4.25
CA ASN A 156 -1.73 -23.43 -5.15
C ASN A 156 -1.18 -22.78 -6.43
N SER A 157 -1.60 -21.55 -6.76
CA SER A 157 -1.24 -20.83 -8.00
C SER A 157 -0.52 -19.52 -7.68
N TYR A 158 0.59 -19.61 -6.94
CA TYR A 158 1.24 -18.45 -6.33
C TYR A 158 1.97 -17.54 -7.34
N PHE A 159 2.88 -18.10 -8.14
CA PHE A 159 3.72 -17.33 -9.07
C PHE A 159 2.91 -16.62 -10.16
N GLU A 160 1.74 -17.16 -10.51
CA GLU A 160 0.90 -16.66 -11.59
C GLU A 160 0.12 -15.37 -11.24
N ARG A 161 0.17 -14.90 -9.99
CA ARG A 161 -0.67 -13.79 -9.50
C ARG A 161 0.14 -12.76 -8.70
N VAL A 162 1.42 -12.63 -9.04
CA VAL A 162 2.26 -11.51 -8.59
C VAL A 162 2.00 -10.33 -9.53
N LEU A 163 1.75 -9.13 -8.99
CA LEU A 163 1.37 -7.98 -9.80
C LEU A 163 2.55 -7.41 -10.58
N VAL A 164 3.69 -7.17 -9.92
CA VAL A 164 4.97 -6.81 -10.55
C VAL A 164 5.95 -7.94 -10.32
N TRP A 165 6.33 -8.62 -11.40
CA TRP A 165 7.06 -9.87 -11.30
C TRP A 165 8.32 -9.89 -12.17
N CYS A 166 9.42 -10.33 -11.57
CA CYS A 166 10.67 -10.68 -12.21
C CYS A 166 11.15 -12.02 -11.67
N ASN A 167 11.57 -12.92 -12.56
CA ASN A 167 12.20 -14.18 -12.18
C ASN A 167 13.44 -14.45 -13.04
N GLN A 168 14.58 -14.66 -12.39
CA GLN A 168 15.86 -14.88 -13.05
C GLN A 168 15.84 -16.02 -14.06
N ASN A 169 15.10 -17.09 -13.76
CA ASN A 169 15.01 -18.25 -14.66
C ASN A 169 14.31 -17.89 -15.98
N GLU A 170 13.57 -16.79 -16.02
CA GLU A 170 12.91 -16.26 -17.22
C GLU A 170 13.66 -15.08 -17.86
N LEU A 171 14.65 -14.49 -17.17
CA LEU A 171 15.47 -13.40 -17.74
C LEU A 171 16.33 -13.88 -18.92
N ASN A 172 16.82 -15.12 -18.88
CA ASN A 172 17.68 -15.71 -19.93
C ASN A 172 18.95 -14.89 -20.27
N VAL A 173 19.36 -13.98 -19.39
CA VAL A 173 20.57 -13.17 -19.46
C VAL A 173 21.32 -13.23 -18.13
N ALA A 174 22.58 -12.82 -18.14
CA ALA A 174 23.42 -12.79 -16.94
C ALA A 174 23.21 -11.52 -16.09
N ASP A 175 22.28 -10.66 -16.48
CA ASP A 175 22.05 -9.34 -15.90
C ASP A 175 20.66 -9.27 -15.28
N ASN A 176 20.49 -8.43 -14.25
CA ASN A 176 19.27 -8.35 -13.45
C ASN A 176 18.75 -6.91 -13.48
N PRO A 177 17.45 -6.66 -13.20
CA PRO A 177 16.91 -5.30 -13.28
C PRO A 177 17.64 -4.32 -12.36
N ASP A 178 18.40 -3.40 -12.93
CA ASP A 178 19.10 -2.35 -12.20
C ASP A 178 18.29 -1.05 -12.18
N ASN A 179 18.38 -0.31 -11.07
CA ASN A 179 17.72 0.98 -10.89
C ASN A 179 16.19 0.92 -11.07
N LEU A 180 15.56 -0.18 -10.63
CA LEU A 180 14.11 -0.30 -10.53
C LEU A 180 13.58 0.64 -9.44
N GLN A 181 12.61 1.46 -9.78
CA GLN A 181 11.91 2.34 -8.86
C GLN A 181 10.41 2.04 -8.89
N VAL A 182 9.86 1.67 -7.74
CA VAL A 182 8.42 1.50 -7.52
C VAL A 182 8.03 2.45 -6.40
N ILE A 183 7.45 3.60 -6.75
CA ILE A 183 7.27 4.73 -5.84
C ILE A 183 5.82 5.24 -5.86
N GLY A 184 5.24 5.50 -4.70
CA GLY A 184 3.91 6.12 -4.60
C GLY A 184 2.78 5.26 -5.17
N CYS A 185 3.01 3.96 -5.39
CA CYS A 185 2.05 3.09 -6.06
C CYS A 185 1.09 2.43 -5.06
N GLU A 186 -0.10 2.10 -5.54
CA GLU A 186 -1.10 1.35 -4.78
C GLU A 186 -1.24 -0.07 -5.34
N PHE A 187 -1.21 -1.07 -4.47
CA PHE A 187 -1.37 -2.49 -4.82
C PHE A 187 -2.56 -3.07 -4.06
N ARG A 188 -3.62 -3.42 -4.78
CA ARG A 188 -4.83 -4.03 -4.23
C ARG A 188 -4.90 -5.48 -4.65
N ASN A 189 -5.14 -6.38 -3.70
CA ASN A 189 -5.29 -7.83 -3.95
C ASN A 189 -4.05 -8.49 -4.59
N GLY A 190 -4.20 -9.70 -5.12
CA GLY A 190 -3.14 -10.50 -5.70
C GLY A 190 -2.51 -11.48 -4.70
N TYR A 191 -1.64 -12.37 -5.20
CA TYR A 191 -0.93 -13.29 -4.32
C TYR A 191 0.26 -12.60 -3.65
N GLN A 192 1.02 -11.83 -4.45
CA GLN A 192 2.00 -10.86 -3.97
C GLN A 192 1.89 -9.56 -4.76
N ALA A 193 2.25 -8.44 -4.15
CA ALA A 193 2.31 -7.16 -4.86
C ALA A 193 3.55 -7.11 -5.75
N ILE A 194 4.73 -7.30 -5.15
CA ILE A 194 6.02 -7.20 -5.85
C ILE A 194 6.86 -8.44 -5.54
N GLU A 195 7.38 -9.09 -6.57
CA GLU A 195 8.42 -10.11 -6.44
C GLU A 195 9.53 -9.83 -7.46
N ILE A 196 10.70 -9.47 -6.95
CA ILE A 196 11.94 -9.34 -7.73
C ILE A 196 12.85 -10.49 -7.33
N ASP A 197 12.74 -11.60 -8.06
CA ASP A 197 13.60 -12.76 -7.87
C ASP A 197 14.75 -12.74 -8.87
N ALA A 198 15.90 -12.23 -8.41
CA ALA A 198 17.12 -12.06 -9.20
C ALA A 198 18.17 -13.16 -8.86
N GLU A 199 17.76 -14.26 -8.22
CA GLU A 199 18.64 -15.37 -7.82
C GLU A 199 18.96 -16.28 -9.02
N GLY A 200 20.23 -16.40 -9.44
CA GLY A 200 20.57 -17.34 -10.52
C GLY A 200 22.05 -17.54 -10.85
N ALA A 201 22.28 -18.41 -11.85
CA ALA A 201 23.52 -19.15 -12.11
C ALA A 201 24.81 -18.34 -12.38
N PHE A 202 24.72 -17.01 -12.47
CA PHE A 202 25.83 -16.12 -12.80
C PHE A 202 26.28 -15.22 -11.65
N GLY A 203 25.58 -15.24 -10.50
CA GLY A 203 25.95 -14.43 -9.33
C GLY A 203 25.77 -12.92 -9.51
N ALA A 204 25.03 -12.49 -10.53
CA ALA A 204 24.61 -11.10 -10.71
C ALA A 204 23.53 -10.73 -9.67
N ARG A 205 23.34 -9.43 -9.39
CA ARG A 205 22.41 -8.88 -8.41
C ARG A 205 21.66 -7.73 -9.04
N ALA A 206 20.37 -7.58 -8.72
CA ALA A 206 19.65 -6.34 -9.04
C ALA A 206 20.21 -5.21 -8.17
N GLN A 207 20.57 -4.07 -8.73
CA GLN A 207 21.25 -2.99 -8.01
C GLN A 207 20.40 -1.73 -7.91
N ASN A 208 20.59 -0.97 -6.83
CA ASN A 208 20.03 0.37 -6.67
C ASN A 208 18.49 0.41 -6.79
N MET A 209 17.81 -0.58 -6.23
CA MET A 209 16.35 -0.60 -6.20
C MET A 209 15.81 0.41 -5.19
N MET A 210 14.68 1.02 -5.51
CA MET A 210 13.90 1.87 -4.60
C MET A 210 12.45 1.41 -4.63
N ILE A 211 12.01 0.73 -3.58
CA ILE A 211 10.60 0.36 -3.39
C ILE A 211 10.10 1.23 -2.24
N ALA A 212 9.43 2.33 -2.56
CA ALA A 212 9.11 3.34 -1.58
C ALA A 212 7.72 3.95 -1.65
N GLU A 213 7.19 4.41 -0.52
CA GLU A 213 5.94 5.18 -0.48
C GLU A 213 4.74 4.42 -1.08
N ASN A 214 4.79 3.09 -1.14
CA ASN A 214 3.72 2.28 -1.72
C ASN A 214 2.71 1.87 -0.65
N THR A 215 1.44 1.81 -1.03
CA THR A 215 0.37 1.24 -0.22
C THR A 215 -0.01 -0.13 -0.76
N MET A 216 0.02 -1.16 0.08
CA MET A 216 -0.26 -2.55 -0.29
C MET A 216 -1.36 -3.10 0.61
N THR A 217 -2.49 -3.43 0.02
CA THR A 217 -3.69 -3.92 0.71
C THR A 217 -4.11 -5.26 0.12
N ASP A 218 -4.41 -6.21 1.00
CA ASP A 218 -5.09 -7.47 0.68
C ASP A 218 -4.32 -8.44 -0.23
N GLN A 219 -2.98 -8.42 -0.17
CA GLN A 219 -2.19 -9.51 -0.76
C GLN A 219 -2.40 -10.80 0.05
N LEU A 220 -2.55 -11.93 -0.65
CA LEU A 220 -2.84 -13.21 -0.01
C LEU A 220 -1.65 -13.77 0.80
N SER A 221 -0.41 -13.52 0.37
CA SER A 221 0.78 -14.19 0.95
C SER A 221 1.95 -13.27 1.26
N THR A 222 2.29 -12.32 0.38
CA THR A 222 3.44 -11.44 0.64
C THR A 222 3.19 -10.04 0.08
N GLY A 223 3.58 -8.99 0.80
CA GLY A 223 3.65 -7.65 0.22
C GLY A 223 4.78 -7.56 -0.80
N ILE A 224 6.02 -7.54 -0.27
CA ILE A 224 7.24 -7.36 -1.06
C ILE A 224 8.16 -8.57 -0.90
N THR A 225 8.61 -9.13 -2.02
CA THR A 225 9.71 -10.10 -2.07
C THR A 225 10.86 -9.56 -2.91
N VAL A 226 12.07 -9.55 -2.34
CA VAL A 226 13.31 -9.24 -3.08
C VAL A 226 14.36 -10.30 -2.80
N ASN A 227 14.75 -11.06 -3.81
CA ASN A 227 15.84 -12.02 -3.72
C ASN A 227 17.02 -11.55 -4.57
N ASN A 228 18.21 -11.54 -3.97
CA ASN A 228 19.50 -11.27 -4.59
C ASN A 228 19.59 -9.88 -5.24
N GLY A 229 19.53 -8.84 -4.41
CA GLY A 229 19.58 -7.46 -4.86
C GLY A 229 20.17 -6.47 -3.85
N THR A 230 20.22 -5.19 -4.22
CA THR A 230 20.63 -4.09 -3.37
C THR A 230 19.71 -2.89 -3.54
N GLY A 231 19.52 -2.10 -2.48
CA GLY A 231 18.71 -0.89 -2.54
C GLY A 231 18.06 -0.51 -1.22
N GLU A 232 16.93 0.20 -1.32
CA GLU A 232 16.13 0.62 -0.18
C GLU A 232 14.66 0.20 -0.35
N ILE A 233 14.09 -0.36 0.72
CA ILE A 233 12.66 -0.63 0.88
C ILE A 233 12.19 0.28 2.01
N THR A 234 11.44 1.33 1.69
CA THR A 234 11.12 2.37 2.68
C THR A 234 9.75 3.01 2.56
N MET A 235 9.14 3.43 3.67
CA MET A 235 7.87 4.18 3.64
C MET A 235 6.73 3.42 2.97
N ASN A 236 6.81 2.09 2.91
CA ASN A 236 5.70 1.28 2.41
C ASN A 236 4.73 1.02 3.56
N ARG A 237 3.43 1.11 3.26
CA ARG A 237 2.34 0.71 4.15
C ARG A 237 1.77 -0.61 3.65
N ILE A 238 1.88 -1.66 4.46
CA ILE A 238 1.45 -3.02 4.09
C ILE A 238 0.43 -3.52 5.10
N THR A 239 -0.77 -3.85 4.62
CA THR A 239 -1.89 -4.36 5.41
C THR A 239 -2.46 -5.62 4.77
N THR A 240 -2.70 -6.66 5.58
CA THR A 240 -3.15 -7.97 5.08
C THR A 240 -4.66 -8.11 4.98
N SER A 241 -5.11 -8.97 4.07
CA SER A 241 -6.44 -9.59 4.12
C SER A 241 -6.31 -11.01 4.67
N ALA A 242 -6.63 -11.23 5.96
CA ALA A 242 -7.07 -12.51 6.55
C ALA A 242 -6.57 -13.83 5.89
N GLY A 243 -5.28 -13.92 5.56
CA GLY A 243 -4.69 -15.05 4.83
C GLY A 243 -4.33 -16.21 5.77
N ASP A 244 -4.00 -17.37 5.21
CA ASP A 244 -3.49 -18.51 5.99
C ASP A 244 -2.06 -18.25 6.46
N TRP A 245 -1.20 -17.69 5.62
CA TRP A 245 0.17 -17.30 5.98
C TRP A 245 0.54 -16.02 5.25
N PHE A 246 1.06 -15.02 5.97
CA PHE A 246 1.45 -13.75 5.35
C PHE A 246 2.84 -13.28 5.76
N VAL A 247 3.56 -12.66 4.82
CA VAL A 247 4.80 -11.94 5.10
C VAL A 247 4.73 -10.50 4.58
N GLY A 248 5.01 -9.50 5.41
CA GLY A 248 5.03 -8.10 4.95
C GLY A 248 6.12 -7.87 3.92
N ILE A 249 7.37 -8.00 4.36
CA ILE A 249 8.56 -7.87 3.52
C ILE A 249 9.40 -9.14 3.69
N ARG A 250 9.70 -9.81 2.59
CA ARG A 250 10.65 -10.93 2.53
C ARG A 250 11.85 -10.52 1.68
N THR A 251 13.04 -10.73 2.22
CA THR A 251 14.27 -10.56 1.45
C THR A 251 15.22 -11.75 1.63
N SER A 252 15.97 -12.06 0.57
CA SER A 252 17.06 -13.03 0.61
C SER A 252 18.26 -12.47 -0.14
N PHE A 253 19.48 -12.51 0.41
CA PHE A 253 20.67 -11.91 -0.22
C PHE A 253 20.47 -10.43 -0.60
N PHE A 254 19.74 -9.67 0.23
CA PHE A 254 19.54 -8.23 0.06
C PHE A 254 20.63 -7.47 0.82
N ASP A 255 21.72 -7.19 0.13
CA ASP A 255 23.05 -6.99 0.72
C ASP A 255 23.71 -5.68 0.28
N ASN A 256 24.97 -5.47 0.65
CA ASN A 256 25.83 -4.39 0.18
C ASN A 256 25.32 -2.98 0.56
N GLY A 257 25.02 -2.79 1.84
CA GLY A 257 24.57 -1.50 2.38
C GLY A 257 23.07 -1.25 2.18
N SER A 258 22.31 -2.32 1.94
CA SER A 258 20.87 -2.24 1.71
C SER A 258 20.11 -1.88 2.97
N LYS A 259 18.97 -1.21 2.80
CA LYS A 259 18.17 -0.70 3.92
C LYS A 259 16.71 -1.11 3.81
N ILE A 260 16.16 -1.55 4.93
CA ILE A 260 14.71 -1.72 5.11
C ILE A 260 14.30 -0.78 6.23
N HIS A 261 13.70 0.36 5.90
CA HIS A 261 13.47 1.39 6.90
C HIS A 261 12.18 2.16 6.75
N ARG A 262 11.60 2.62 7.86
CA ARG A 262 10.38 3.45 7.84
C ARG A 262 9.17 2.78 7.19
N ASN A 263 9.11 1.45 7.15
CA ASN A 263 7.92 0.76 6.68
C ASN A 263 6.92 0.60 7.84
N THR A 264 5.63 0.70 7.52
CA THR A 264 4.54 0.37 8.44
C THR A 264 3.88 -0.92 7.97
N ILE A 265 3.97 -1.97 8.78
CA ILE A 265 3.41 -3.29 8.48
C ILE A 265 2.39 -3.63 9.55
N GLN A 266 1.17 -3.93 9.13
CA GLN A 266 0.10 -4.41 10.00
C GLN A 266 -0.43 -5.71 9.41
N ALA A 267 0.06 -6.83 9.93
CA ALA A 267 -0.24 -8.15 9.42
C ALA A 267 -1.06 -8.98 10.42
N HIS A 268 -2.14 -9.57 9.94
CA HIS A 268 -2.95 -10.53 10.66
C HIS A 268 -3.29 -11.75 9.80
N ALA A 269 -3.13 -12.94 10.35
CA ALA A 269 -3.45 -14.22 9.72
C ALA A 269 -4.55 -14.98 10.48
N VAL A 270 -5.45 -15.64 9.76
CA VAL A 270 -6.62 -16.32 10.36
C VAL A 270 -6.36 -17.81 10.61
N ASN A 271 -5.72 -18.53 9.68
CA ASN A 271 -5.55 -19.99 9.79
C ASN A 271 -4.10 -20.46 10.00
N GLY A 272 -3.15 -19.54 10.05
CA GLY A 272 -1.73 -19.85 10.23
C GLY A 272 -0.96 -18.67 10.81
N GLY A 273 0.29 -18.49 10.44
CA GLY A 273 1.18 -17.48 11.03
C GLY A 273 1.38 -16.26 10.15
N CYS A 274 1.96 -15.21 10.74
CA CYS A 274 2.44 -14.08 9.95
C CYS A 274 3.83 -13.62 10.35
N THR A 275 4.55 -13.09 9.38
CA THR A 275 5.86 -12.45 9.60
C THR A 275 5.79 -11.00 9.16
N GLY A 276 6.27 -10.07 9.97
CA GLY A 276 6.33 -8.66 9.59
C GLY A 276 7.41 -8.46 8.53
N ILE A 277 8.67 -8.60 8.96
CA ILE A 277 9.83 -8.56 8.08
C ILE A 277 10.62 -9.86 8.26
N GLU A 278 10.94 -10.49 7.14
CA GLU A 278 11.82 -11.65 7.04
C GLU A 278 13.03 -11.29 6.19
N VAL A 279 14.22 -11.41 6.76
CA VAL A 279 15.48 -11.21 6.05
C VAL A 279 16.27 -12.49 6.12
N GLY A 280 16.75 -13.00 5.00
CA GLY A 280 17.54 -14.22 4.99
C GLY A 280 18.77 -14.19 4.12
N ASN A 281 19.71 -15.09 4.46
CA ASN A 281 20.92 -15.35 3.69
C ASN A 281 21.69 -14.08 3.31
N THR A 282 21.71 -13.07 4.17
CA THR A 282 22.53 -11.88 3.90
C THR A 282 24.00 -12.26 4.02
N GLN A 283 24.84 -12.12 2.99
CA GLN A 283 26.23 -12.60 3.02
C GLN A 283 27.24 -11.54 2.55
N ASN A 284 28.44 -11.53 3.16
CA ASN A 284 29.54 -10.63 2.78
C ASN A 284 29.11 -9.16 2.66
N THR A 285 28.27 -8.72 3.59
CA THR A 285 27.68 -7.38 3.54
C THR A 285 28.61 -6.39 4.23
N THR A 286 28.44 -5.11 3.92
CA THR A 286 29.00 -4.03 4.76
C THR A 286 27.91 -3.01 4.98
N GLY A 287 27.39 -2.95 6.21
CA GLY A 287 26.50 -1.89 6.65
C GLY A 287 25.05 -2.01 6.18
N ASN A 288 24.50 -3.22 6.11
CA ASN A 288 23.06 -3.42 5.95
C ASN A 288 22.31 -2.86 7.16
N GLN A 289 21.11 -2.32 6.95
CA GLN A 289 20.35 -1.65 8.02
C GLN A 289 18.86 -2.02 7.99
N ILE A 290 18.31 -2.35 9.15
CA ILE A 290 16.86 -2.46 9.38
C ILE A 290 16.53 -1.46 10.48
N HIS A 291 15.86 -0.35 10.15
CA HIS A 291 15.62 0.69 11.15
C HIS A 291 14.33 1.47 10.98
N ASN A 292 13.83 2.04 12.07
CA ASN A 292 12.63 2.89 12.07
C ASN A 292 11.38 2.21 11.48
N ASN A 293 11.27 0.88 11.46
CA ASN A 293 10.05 0.23 10.99
C ASN A 293 9.04 0.09 12.12
N MET A 294 7.76 0.31 11.82
CA MET A 294 6.64 -0.03 12.71
C MET A 294 5.98 -1.32 12.22
N ILE A 295 6.01 -2.35 13.06
CA ILE A 295 5.59 -3.70 12.69
C ILE A 295 4.62 -4.21 13.75
N THR A 296 3.39 -4.46 13.35
CA THR A 296 2.42 -5.24 14.13
C THR A 296 2.10 -6.53 13.41
N VAL A 297 2.16 -7.63 14.15
CA VAL A 297 1.83 -8.96 13.67
C VAL A 297 0.85 -9.63 14.62
N GLY A 298 -0.08 -10.42 14.09
CA GLY A 298 -1.03 -11.20 14.87
C GLY A 298 -1.55 -12.41 14.12
N ALA A 299 -2.00 -13.43 14.85
CA ALA A 299 -2.73 -14.52 14.25
C ALA A 299 -3.76 -15.14 15.19
N ASP A 300 -4.92 -15.50 14.65
CA ASP A 300 -5.96 -16.26 15.38
C ASP A 300 -5.45 -17.67 15.76
N ALA A 301 -4.62 -18.26 14.89
CA ALA A 301 -4.06 -19.59 15.07
C ALA A 301 -2.72 -19.74 14.33
N GLY A 302 -1.60 -19.57 15.03
CA GLY A 302 -0.29 -19.80 14.42
C GLY A 302 0.83 -19.04 15.11
N GLU A 303 2.04 -19.29 14.67
CA GLU A 303 3.23 -18.59 15.15
C GLU A 303 3.42 -17.29 14.38
N CYS A 304 3.68 -16.20 15.09
CA CYS A 304 3.96 -14.90 14.49
C CYS A 304 5.39 -14.45 14.77
N TRP A 305 6.06 -13.91 13.75
CA TRP A 305 7.39 -13.33 13.87
C TRP A 305 7.36 -11.85 13.48
N GLY A 306 7.66 -10.96 14.41
CA GLY A 306 7.70 -9.53 14.11
C GLY A 306 8.81 -9.21 13.11
N LEU A 307 10.06 -9.41 13.53
CA LEU A 307 11.27 -9.26 12.72
C LEU A 307 12.12 -10.54 12.81
N GLY A 308 12.14 -11.32 11.73
CA GLY A 308 12.92 -12.53 11.59
C GLY A 308 14.17 -12.31 10.73
N VAL A 309 15.34 -12.64 11.26
CA VAL A 309 16.62 -12.48 10.57
C VAL A 309 17.39 -13.81 10.53
N TYR A 310 17.65 -14.29 9.32
CA TYR A 310 18.40 -15.50 9.02
C TYR A 310 19.80 -15.17 8.50
N ASN A 311 20.81 -15.55 9.29
CA ASN A 311 22.23 -15.22 9.12
C ASN A 311 22.50 -13.72 9.27
N LEU A 312 22.70 -13.29 10.51
CA LEU A 312 23.01 -11.90 10.83
C LEU A 312 24.49 -11.62 10.50
N TRP A 313 24.72 -10.92 9.39
CA TRP A 313 26.05 -10.60 8.86
C TRP A 313 26.18 -9.09 8.61
N ASP A 314 27.06 -8.40 9.35
CA ASP A 314 27.39 -6.97 9.19
C ASP A 314 26.15 -6.05 9.08
N MET A 315 25.19 -6.23 10.01
CA MET A 315 23.89 -5.58 9.98
C MET A 315 23.59 -4.80 11.27
N SER A 316 22.99 -3.62 11.10
CA SER A 316 22.41 -2.82 12.19
C SER A 316 20.88 -2.95 12.20
N ILE A 317 20.33 -3.43 13.30
CA ILE A 317 18.89 -3.53 13.57
C ILE A 317 18.60 -2.55 14.70
N ILE A 318 18.09 -1.37 14.36
CA ILE A 318 18.07 -0.25 15.30
C ILE A 318 16.75 0.51 15.20
N TRP A 319 16.19 0.93 16.33
CA TRP A 319 15.00 1.79 16.35
C TRP A 319 13.78 1.19 15.62
N ASN A 320 13.58 -0.12 15.65
CA ASN A 320 12.34 -0.70 15.14
C ASN A 320 11.33 -0.79 16.28
N SER A 321 10.05 -0.50 15.99
CA SER A 321 8.93 -0.81 16.88
C SER A 321 8.23 -2.06 16.39
N VAL A 322 8.34 -3.15 17.15
CA VAL A 322 7.86 -4.47 16.74
C VAL A 322 6.99 -5.06 17.84
N VAL A 323 5.72 -5.30 17.51
CA VAL A 323 4.70 -5.80 18.43
C VAL A 323 4.04 -7.04 17.86
N VAL A 324 4.11 -8.14 18.60
CA VAL A 324 3.24 -9.31 18.39
C VAL A 324 2.00 -9.10 19.25
N LEU A 325 0.86 -8.87 18.61
CA LEU A 325 -0.42 -8.61 19.26
C LEU A 325 -1.05 -9.87 19.83
N GLU A 326 -1.01 -10.96 19.05
CA GLU A 326 -1.60 -12.25 19.40
C GLU A 326 -0.98 -13.37 18.55
N GLY A 327 -1.16 -14.62 18.98
CA GLY A 327 -0.61 -15.79 18.31
C GLY A 327 -0.33 -16.93 19.29
N ALA A 328 0.38 -17.95 18.82
CA ALA A 328 0.87 -19.05 19.66
C ALA A 328 1.99 -18.56 20.60
N ALA A 329 2.20 -19.27 21.72
CA ALA A 329 3.35 -19.03 22.61
C ALA A 329 4.72 -19.25 21.95
N THR A 330 4.75 -19.84 20.75
CA THR A 330 5.94 -19.90 19.90
C THR A 330 6.18 -18.61 19.11
N SER A 331 5.34 -17.59 19.19
CA SER A 331 5.56 -16.31 18.52
C SER A 331 6.72 -15.52 19.13
N LYS A 332 7.33 -14.62 18.36
CA LYS A 332 8.55 -13.86 18.72
C LYS A 332 8.48 -12.45 18.14
N ALA A 333 8.80 -11.42 18.93
CA ALA A 333 8.89 -10.07 18.37
C ALA A 333 10.16 -9.91 17.53
N PHE A 334 11.31 -10.35 18.07
CA PHE A 334 12.55 -10.50 17.33
C PHE A 334 13.02 -11.96 17.33
N TYR A 335 13.41 -12.44 16.15
CA TYR A 335 13.98 -13.77 15.97
C TYR A 335 15.25 -13.71 15.14
N HIS A 336 16.33 -14.28 15.65
CA HIS A 336 17.57 -14.48 14.93
C HIS A 336 17.96 -15.96 14.88
N LEU A 337 18.23 -16.45 13.67
CA LEU A 337 18.80 -17.77 13.42
C LEU A 337 19.99 -17.67 12.48
N SER A 338 21.11 -18.29 12.83
CA SER A 338 22.20 -18.52 11.88
C SER A 338 22.70 -19.95 11.99
N ASN A 339 22.98 -20.57 10.85
CA ASN A 339 23.66 -21.87 10.80
C ASN A 339 25.19 -21.72 10.82
N PHE A 340 25.69 -20.48 10.84
CA PHE A 340 27.10 -20.16 10.77
C PHE A 340 27.50 -19.33 12.00
N ALA A 341 28.57 -19.75 12.68
CA ALA A 341 29.24 -18.94 13.69
C ALA A 341 30.37 -18.17 12.98
N ASP A 342 30.04 -17.02 12.40
CA ASP A 342 30.86 -16.31 11.42
C ASP A 342 31.52 -15.02 11.95
N GLY A 343 31.09 -14.51 13.10
CA GLY A 343 31.71 -13.35 13.74
C GLY A 343 30.69 -12.53 14.53
N GLN A 344 31.16 -11.68 15.44
CA GLN A 344 30.32 -10.75 16.19
C GLN A 344 30.13 -9.47 15.38
N ASP A 345 29.18 -9.48 14.44
CA ASP A 345 29.02 -8.41 13.45
C ASP A 345 27.61 -7.77 13.47
N GLY A 346 26.71 -8.27 14.33
CA GLY A 346 25.38 -7.72 14.52
C GLY A 346 25.26 -6.63 15.59
N VAL A 347 24.55 -5.55 15.26
CA VAL A 347 24.21 -4.50 16.22
C VAL A 347 22.70 -4.44 16.38
N ILE A 348 22.20 -4.72 17.57
CA ILE A 348 20.79 -4.67 17.94
C ILE A 348 20.65 -3.65 19.07
N ARG A 349 20.06 -2.48 18.80
CA ARG A 349 19.96 -1.40 19.79
C ARG A 349 18.72 -0.55 19.62
N ASN A 350 18.23 0.06 20.69
CA ASN A 350 17.10 0.99 20.67
C ASN A 350 15.83 0.42 20.00
N ASN A 351 15.68 -0.90 19.94
CA ASN A 351 14.46 -1.50 19.40
C ASN A 351 13.45 -1.69 20.51
N LEU A 352 12.18 -1.66 20.13
CA LEU A 352 11.05 -1.99 20.96
C LEU A 352 10.53 -3.36 20.51
N PHE A 353 10.76 -4.40 21.32
CA PHE A 353 10.38 -5.78 21.01
C PHE A 353 9.34 -6.27 22.04
N ILE A 354 8.08 -6.28 21.63
CA ILE A 354 6.93 -6.51 22.52
C ILE A 354 6.15 -7.73 22.06
N ASN A 355 5.84 -8.65 22.97
CA ASN A 355 5.12 -9.87 22.65
C ASN A 355 3.97 -10.13 23.63
N TYR A 356 2.74 -9.87 23.19
CA TYR A 356 1.52 -10.15 23.96
C TYR A 356 0.97 -11.58 23.74
N ALA A 357 1.65 -12.40 22.94
CA ALA A 357 1.25 -13.76 22.59
C ALA A 357 1.93 -14.84 23.47
N ASP A 358 2.37 -14.48 24.68
CA ASP A 358 3.06 -15.35 25.65
C ASP A 358 4.40 -15.96 25.20
N GLY A 359 4.91 -15.59 24.03
CA GLY A 359 6.27 -15.93 23.59
C GLY A 359 7.30 -14.86 23.98
N PRO A 360 8.61 -15.13 23.87
CA PRO A 360 9.63 -14.14 24.19
C PRO A 360 9.61 -12.93 23.24
N ALA A 361 10.05 -11.80 23.79
CA ALA A 361 10.34 -10.58 23.06
C ALA A 361 11.50 -10.78 22.10
N LEU A 362 12.57 -11.42 22.57
CA LEU A 362 13.83 -11.61 21.83
C LEU A 362 14.24 -13.08 21.86
N GLU A 363 14.49 -13.65 20.68
CA GLU A 363 15.14 -14.96 20.55
C GLU A 363 16.33 -14.91 19.59
N SER A 364 17.46 -15.45 20.03
CA SER A 364 18.64 -15.66 19.20
C SER A 364 19.16 -17.08 19.36
N ILE A 365 19.18 -17.86 18.27
CA ILE A 365 19.68 -19.24 18.28
C ILE A 365 21.22 -19.31 18.13
N GLN A 366 21.84 -18.21 17.70
CA GLN A 366 23.28 -18.12 17.49
C GLN A 366 23.77 -16.77 18.03
N ALA A 367 23.74 -16.59 19.36
CA ALA A 367 24.03 -15.32 20.02
C ALA A 367 25.46 -14.83 19.75
N GLY A 368 26.39 -15.75 19.48
CA GLY A 368 27.77 -15.42 19.08
C GLY A 368 27.90 -14.57 17.81
N ASN A 369 26.82 -14.38 17.04
CA ASN A 369 26.82 -13.51 15.87
C ASN A 369 26.48 -12.05 16.20
N ILE A 370 25.98 -11.79 17.40
CA ILE A 370 25.59 -10.46 17.86
C ILE A 370 26.81 -9.84 18.55
N ALA A 371 27.26 -8.72 18.01
CA ALA A 371 28.36 -7.93 18.54
C ALA A 371 27.94 -7.07 19.73
N THR A 372 26.73 -6.52 19.63
CA THR A 372 26.19 -5.60 20.62
C THR A 372 24.68 -5.73 20.62
N GLU A 373 24.14 -5.96 21.81
CA GLU A 373 22.72 -5.99 22.12
C GLU A 373 22.54 -5.19 23.40
N ASP A 374 21.94 -3.98 23.31
CA ASP A 374 21.78 -3.07 24.44
C ASP A 374 20.91 -1.83 24.08
N HIS A 375 20.28 -1.20 25.08
CA HIS A 375 19.27 -0.13 24.97
C HIS A 375 17.97 -0.53 24.26
N ASN A 376 17.59 -1.80 24.26
CA ASN A 376 16.30 -2.24 23.74
C ASN A 376 15.23 -2.24 24.85
N CYS A 377 13.97 -2.13 24.49
CA CYS A 377 12.86 -2.35 25.40
C CYS A 377 12.18 -3.68 25.05
N LEU A 378 12.17 -4.59 26.01
CA LEU A 378 11.67 -5.96 25.88
C LEU A 378 10.41 -6.11 26.73
N PHE A 379 9.39 -6.79 26.21
CA PHE A 379 8.24 -7.17 27.01
C PHE A 379 7.60 -8.47 26.52
N SER A 380 7.21 -9.33 27.46
CA SER A 380 6.40 -10.51 27.18
C SER A 380 5.34 -10.70 28.26
N THR A 381 4.14 -11.13 27.87
CA THR A 381 3.12 -11.62 28.81
C THR A 381 3.41 -13.05 29.30
N GLY A 382 4.32 -13.75 28.62
CA GLY A 382 4.71 -15.13 28.89
C GLY A 382 5.68 -15.28 30.06
N THR A 383 6.13 -16.52 30.29
CA THR A 383 7.10 -16.83 31.36
C THR A 383 8.55 -16.67 30.93
N VAL A 384 8.80 -16.35 29.67
CA VAL A 384 10.14 -16.19 29.07
C VAL A 384 10.17 -14.84 28.39
N LEU A 385 11.01 -13.93 28.87
CA LEU A 385 11.25 -12.62 28.26
C LEU A 385 12.14 -12.76 27.03
N ALA A 386 13.24 -13.48 27.16
CA ALA A 386 14.25 -13.64 26.12
C ALA A 386 14.84 -15.06 26.10
N MET A 387 15.34 -15.49 24.93
CA MET A 387 16.03 -16.76 24.77
C MET A 387 17.31 -16.61 23.94
N THR A 388 18.43 -17.16 24.42
CA THR A 388 19.70 -17.19 23.66
C THR A 388 20.30 -18.59 23.68
N ASP A 389 20.69 -19.11 22.51
CA ASP A 389 21.33 -20.43 22.37
C ASP A 389 20.56 -21.55 23.11
N SER A 390 19.21 -21.52 23.01
CA SER A 390 18.27 -22.41 23.71
C SER A 390 18.20 -22.26 25.25
N VAL A 391 18.75 -21.19 25.82
CA VAL A 391 18.61 -20.85 27.24
C VAL A 391 17.54 -19.78 27.40
N GLU A 392 16.50 -20.10 28.17
CA GLU A 392 15.37 -19.21 28.47
C GLU A 392 15.66 -18.32 29.69
N TYR A 393 15.32 -17.05 29.61
CA TYR A 393 15.39 -16.08 30.70
C TYR A 393 14.02 -15.51 31.00
N ALA A 394 13.61 -15.61 32.27
CA ALA A 394 12.27 -15.21 32.70
C ALA A 394 12.09 -13.68 32.79
N ASP A 395 13.17 -12.95 33.03
CA ASP A 395 13.19 -11.50 33.21
C ASP A 395 14.55 -10.93 32.75
N LEU A 396 14.63 -9.59 32.67
CA LEU A 396 15.81 -8.89 32.21
C LEU A 396 17.02 -9.09 33.14
N ALA A 397 16.78 -9.19 34.45
CA ALA A 397 17.86 -9.42 35.42
C ALA A 397 18.53 -10.79 35.20
N ALA A 398 17.75 -11.82 34.89
CA ALA A 398 18.24 -13.15 34.54
C ALA A 398 18.96 -13.15 33.19
N TYR A 399 18.44 -12.42 32.20
CA TYR A 399 19.06 -12.25 30.89
C TYR A 399 20.44 -11.61 31.02
N GLN A 400 20.53 -10.43 31.65
CA GLN A 400 21.79 -9.71 31.90
C GLN A 400 22.82 -10.54 32.67
N ALA A 401 22.37 -11.31 33.67
CA ALA A 401 23.26 -12.17 34.45
C ALA A 401 23.77 -13.38 33.65
N GLY A 402 22.97 -13.88 32.70
CA GLY A 402 23.28 -15.05 31.88
C GLY A 402 24.16 -14.75 30.67
N THR A 403 23.89 -13.64 29.98
CA THR A 403 24.56 -13.26 28.72
C THR A 403 25.66 -12.22 28.93
N GLY A 404 25.45 -11.29 29.87
CA GLY A 404 26.27 -10.08 30.00
C GLY A 404 25.87 -8.97 29.01
N ASP A 405 24.84 -9.19 28.20
CA ASP A 405 24.26 -8.24 27.25
C ASP A 405 23.11 -7.43 27.89
N GLY A 406 22.54 -6.48 27.15
CA GLY A 406 21.34 -5.75 27.57
C GLY A 406 21.52 -4.86 28.80
N ALA A 407 22.73 -4.34 29.05
CA ALA A 407 23.07 -3.62 30.28
C ALA A 407 22.17 -2.39 30.57
N SER A 408 21.66 -1.76 29.51
CA SER A 408 20.77 -0.59 29.54
C SER A 408 19.42 -0.88 28.88
N ASP A 409 19.10 -2.16 28.65
CA ASP A 409 17.77 -2.55 28.21
C ASP A 409 16.73 -2.24 29.29
N LEU A 410 15.47 -2.17 28.85
CA LEU A 410 14.30 -2.00 29.69
C LEU A 410 13.38 -3.21 29.56
N GLU A 411 12.78 -3.64 30.66
CA GLU A 411 11.68 -4.60 30.66
C GLU A 411 10.38 -3.86 30.99
N LEU A 412 9.63 -3.48 29.96
CA LEU A 412 8.51 -2.55 30.10
C LEU A 412 7.45 -2.74 29.02
N ASP A 413 6.18 -2.83 29.42
CA ASP A 413 5.04 -2.66 28.51
C ASP A 413 4.94 -1.19 28.10
N PRO A 414 5.03 -0.83 26.80
CA PRO A 414 4.94 0.57 26.37
C PRO A 414 3.56 1.19 26.60
N ALA A 415 2.53 0.37 26.83
CA ALA A 415 1.14 0.77 27.03
C ALA A 415 0.62 1.69 25.92
N PHE A 416 0.78 1.23 24.66
CA PHE A 416 0.34 1.97 23.48
C PHE A 416 -1.12 2.42 23.61
N PRO A 417 -1.42 3.72 23.41
CA PRO A 417 -2.78 4.22 23.56
C PRO A 417 -3.72 3.73 22.44
N PHE A 418 -3.20 3.47 21.23
CA PHE A 418 -4.01 3.20 20.04
C PHE A 418 -3.43 2.11 19.12
N LEU A 419 -3.23 0.89 19.63
CA LEU A 419 -2.88 -0.26 18.77
C LEU A 419 -3.90 -0.41 17.61
N PRO A 420 -3.48 -0.81 16.39
CA PRO A 420 -2.14 -1.27 15.99
C PRO A 420 -1.17 -0.16 15.56
N ASP A 421 -1.48 1.11 15.86
CA ASP A 421 -0.52 2.20 15.69
C ASP A 421 0.55 2.14 16.78
N LEU A 422 1.81 2.33 16.41
CA LEU A 422 2.98 2.20 17.28
C LEU A 422 3.69 3.52 17.55
N HIS A 423 3.07 4.66 17.22
CA HIS A 423 3.49 5.96 17.75
C HIS A 423 3.40 5.94 19.28
N LEU A 424 4.47 6.37 19.93
CA LEU A 424 4.64 6.31 21.36
C LEU A 424 4.17 7.60 22.01
N ASN A 425 3.68 7.48 23.23
CA ASN A 425 3.52 8.63 24.13
C ASN A 425 3.74 8.18 25.58
N SER A 426 4.77 7.35 25.81
CA SER A 426 5.06 6.79 27.13
C SER A 426 6.01 7.68 27.91
N CYS A 427 5.57 8.22 29.04
CA CYS A 427 6.42 8.96 29.96
C CYS A 427 7.59 8.13 30.54
N ALA A 428 7.52 6.79 30.44
CA ALA A 428 8.55 5.89 30.92
C ALA A 428 9.61 5.52 29.86
N LEU A 429 9.32 5.76 28.57
CA LEU A 429 10.25 5.51 27.46
C LEU A 429 10.79 6.80 26.81
N ASP A 430 10.22 7.96 27.13
CA ASP A 430 10.69 9.27 26.67
C ASP A 430 12.17 9.51 27.05
N GLY A 431 13.03 9.61 26.03
CA GLY A 431 14.45 9.87 26.13
C GLY A 431 15.26 8.73 26.74
N THR A 432 14.81 7.47 26.66
CA THR A 432 15.55 6.33 27.23
C THR A 432 16.51 5.66 26.25
N GLY A 433 16.48 6.01 24.97
CA GLY A 433 17.38 5.49 23.93
C GLY A 433 18.69 6.26 23.82
N GLU A 434 19.60 5.71 23.02
CA GLU A 434 20.91 6.33 22.73
C GLU A 434 21.03 6.72 21.25
N TRP A 435 21.54 7.91 20.97
CA TRP A 435 21.79 8.32 19.59
C TRP A 435 22.76 7.38 18.87
N PHE A 436 22.37 6.94 17.67
CA PHE A 436 23.21 6.12 16.80
C PHE A 436 23.45 6.84 15.46
N PRO A 437 24.66 6.78 14.86
CA PRO A 437 25.01 7.53 13.65
C PRO A 437 24.44 6.93 12.34
N ILE A 438 23.16 6.56 12.30
CA ILE A 438 22.41 6.14 11.10
C ILE A 438 21.11 6.93 11.00
N GLY A 439 20.53 7.07 9.80
CA GLY A 439 19.18 7.61 9.58
C GLY A 439 18.79 8.84 10.43
N LEU A 440 18.97 10.06 9.92
CA LEU A 440 18.82 11.30 10.71
C LEU A 440 17.41 11.64 11.21
N GLY A 441 16.39 10.88 10.83
CA GLY A 441 15.04 11.03 11.37
C GLY A 441 14.36 9.68 11.55
N ASP A 442 13.29 9.69 12.33
CA ASP A 442 12.45 8.55 12.72
C ASP A 442 11.47 8.11 11.60
N ILE A 443 10.37 7.44 11.95
CA ILE A 443 9.32 7.01 11.01
C ILE A 443 8.68 8.18 10.27
N ASP A 444 8.45 9.31 10.94
CA ASP A 444 7.67 10.47 10.49
C ASP A 444 8.54 11.67 10.12
N TYR A 445 9.84 11.41 9.96
CA TYR A 445 10.88 12.40 9.60
C TYR A 445 11.21 13.41 10.71
N GLU A 446 10.78 13.16 11.93
CA GLU A 446 11.19 13.91 13.08
C GLU A 446 12.66 13.61 13.38
N ALA A 447 13.42 14.64 13.73
CA ALA A 447 14.85 14.48 13.94
C ALA A 447 15.08 13.71 15.24
N ARG A 448 15.82 12.60 15.15
CA ARG A 448 16.29 11.84 16.32
C ARG A 448 17.07 12.76 17.27
N GLY A 449 16.76 12.72 18.56
CA GLY A 449 17.50 13.44 19.57
C GLY A 449 18.99 13.04 19.62
N ASN A 450 19.86 14.00 19.96
CA ASN A 450 21.30 13.79 20.09
C ASN A 450 21.83 14.60 21.29
N PRO A 451 22.42 13.95 22.32
CA PRO A 451 22.88 12.55 22.34
C PRO A 451 21.86 11.52 22.81
N VAL A 452 20.68 11.97 23.28
CA VAL A 452 19.61 11.12 23.80
C VAL A 452 18.45 11.13 22.80
N CYS A 453 17.90 9.95 22.51
CA CYS A 453 16.75 9.75 21.62
C CYS A 453 15.75 8.79 22.27
N ASP A 454 14.66 8.48 21.59
CA ASP A 454 13.71 7.46 22.05
C ASP A 454 14.08 6.04 21.59
N ILE A 455 13.58 5.04 22.33
CA ILE A 455 13.59 3.64 21.91
C ILE A 455 12.40 3.42 20.97
N GLY A 456 12.63 2.68 19.88
CA GLY A 456 11.62 2.37 18.88
C GLY A 456 11.67 3.30 17.65
N ALA A 457 10.71 3.09 16.75
CA ALA A 457 10.64 3.74 15.45
C ALA A 457 10.22 5.21 15.47
N ASP A 458 9.69 5.66 16.60
CA ASP A 458 9.11 6.98 16.80
C ASP A 458 10.01 7.80 17.74
N GLU A 459 10.24 9.06 17.41
CA GLU A 459 10.80 10.05 18.33
C GLU A 459 9.66 10.95 18.81
N TYR A 460 9.56 11.17 20.11
CA TYR A 460 8.46 11.94 20.66
C TYR A 460 8.92 12.73 21.89
N THR A 461 8.04 13.57 22.40
CA THR A 461 8.18 14.12 23.74
C THR A 461 6.91 13.79 24.46
N PHE A 462 7.03 13.15 25.63
CA PHE A 462 5.85 12.80 26.39
C PHE A 462 5.03 14.06 26.66
N THR A 463 3.78 14.02 26.20
CA THR A 463 2.80 15.02 26.58
C THR A 463 1.66 14.32 27.29
N SER A 464 1.34 14.79 28.49
CA SER A 464 0.05 14.50 29.15
C SER A 464 -1.15 15.11 28.40
N GLY A 465 -0.97 15.45 27.12
CA GLY A 465 -1.90 16.18 26.27
C GLY A 465 -3.14 15.36 25.91
N THR A 466 -4.10 16.06 25.32
CA THR A 466 -5.33 15.47 24.82
C THR A 466 -5.09 14.82 23.47
N MET A 467 -5.31 13.51 23.35
CA MET A 467 -5.39 12.81 22.07
C MET A 467 -6.84 12.87 21.59
N SER A 468 -7.11 13.50 20.45
CA SER A 468 -8.47 13.70 19.92
C SER A 468 -8.74 12.82 18.69
N THR A 469 -9.93 12.23 18.62
CA THR A 469 -10.43 11.48 17.46
C THR A 469 -11.85 11.91 17.11
N GLU A 470 -12.15 12.00 15.81
CA GLU A 470 -13.50 12.25 15.30
C GLU A 470 -14.23 10.91 15.09
N LEU A 471 -15.50 10.85 15.49
CA LEU A 471 -16.33 9.65 15.38
C LEU A 471 -17.72 10.00 14.84
N ASP A 472 -17.98 9.62 13.58
CA ASP A 472 -19.28 9.77 12.95
C ASP A 472 -20.14 8.50 13.19
N LEU A 473 -21.31 8.69 13.80
CA LEU A 473 -22.27 7.64 14.11
C LEU A 473 -23.61 7.89 13.41
N THR A 474 -24.33 6.83 13.09
CA THR A 474 -25.70 6.89 12.59
C THR A 474 -26.71 6.51 13.69
N SER A 475 -28.00 6.59 13.37
CA SER A 475 -29.05 6.11 14.28
C SER A 475 -28.97 4.62 14.60
N ASP A 476 -28.33 3.82 13.75
CA ASP A 476 -28.18 2.37 13.93
C ASP A 476 -26.97 2.02 14.81
N ASP A 477 -26.05 2.97 15.02
CA ASP A 477 -24.83 2.78 15.83
C ASP A 477 -25.01 3.11 17.32
N ILE A 478 -26.14 3.73 17.69
CA ILE A 478 -26.39 4.18 19.07
C ILE A 478 -27.27 3.21 19.88
N PRO A 479 -26.93 2.94 21.15
CA PRO A 479 -25.79 3.49 21.89
C PRO A 479 -24.45 2.91 21.41
N TYR A 480 -23.47 3.80 21.21
CA TYR A 480 -22.09 3.42 20.88
C TYR A 480 -21.27 3.34 22.16
N THR A 481 -20.38 2.34 22.27
CA THR A 481 -19.52 2.18 23.45
C THR A 481 -18.16 2.84 23.19
N LEU A 482 -17.92 4.00 23.79
CA LEU A 482 -16.58 4.57 23.86
C LEU A 482 -15.76 3.80 24.89
N THR A 483 -14.56 3.39 24.53
CA THR A 483 -13.65 2.63 25.40
C THR A 483 -12.31 3.35 25.48
N ALA A 484 -11.92 3.79 26.66
CA ALA A 484 -10.59 4.33 26.91
C ALA A 484 -9.54 3.21 26.90
N PRO A 485 -8.26 3.52 26.61
CA PRO A 485 -7.18 2.53 26.68
C PRO A 485 -7.06 1.88 28.06
N ALA A 486 -6.36 0.73 28.12
CA ALA A 486 -6.17 0.00 29.36
C ALA A 486 -5.38 0.82 30.39
N GLY A 487 -5.83 0.82 31.64
CA GLY A 487 -5.27 1.66 32.70
C GLY A 487 -6.14 1.67 33.95
N SER A 488 -6.00 2.73 34.74
CA SER A 488 -6.72 2.95 36.00
C SER A 488 -7.05 4.43 36.21
N GLY A 489 -7.91 4.72 37.18
CA GLY A 489 -8.24 6.11 37.52
C GLY A 489 -9.06 6.84 36.45
N TYR A 490 -9.86 6.11 35.66
CA TYR A 490 -10.73 6.69 34.63
C TYR A 490 -11.61 7.81 35.20
N ASP A 491 -11.53 8.99 34.59
CA ASP A 491 -12.33 10.17 34.91
C ASP A 491 -12.92 10.73 33.61
N TRP A 492 -14.16 10.33 33.32
CA TRP A 492 -14.88 10.79 32.14
C TRP A 492 -15.49 12.18 32.37
N SER A 493 -15.56 13.00 31.33
CA SER A 493 -16.30 14.28 31.31
C SER A 493 -17.76 14.19 31.80
N GLN A 494 -18.37 13.01 31.72
CA GLN A 494 -19.72 12.71 32.23
C GLN A 494 -19.76 12.17 33.67
N GLY A 495 -18.61 12.11 34.34
CA GLY A 495 -18.45 11.66 35.73
C GLY A 495 -18.40 10.14 35.93
N ALA A 496 -18.30 9.35 34.86
CA ALA A 496 -18.11 7.91 34.94
C ALA A 496 -16.66 7.57 35.31
N THR A 497 -16.45 6.42 35.97
CA THR A 497 -15.13 5.94 36.40
C THR A 497 -14.80 4.53 35.91
N THR A 498 -15.55 4.05 34.91
CA THR A 498 -15.34 2.78 34.21
C THR A 498 -14.47 3.00 32.98
N GLN A 499 -13.82 1.96 32.46
CA GLN A 499 -13.00 2.06 31.23
C GLN A 499 -13.83 2.48 30.01
N SER A 500 -15.13 2.18 30.00
CA SER A 500 -16.03 2.52 28.90
C SER A 500 -17.29 3.24 29.37
N ILE A 501 -17.91 3.97 28.43
CA ILE A 501 -19.21 4.63 28.56
C ILE A 501 -20.07 4.38 27.31
N GLU A 502 -21.38 4.36 27.46
CA GLU A 502 -22.33 4.37 26.33
C GLU A 502 -22.71 5.81 25.98
N VAL A 503 -22.66 6.15 24.68
CA VAL A 503 -23.03 7.46 24.15
C VAL A 503 -24.13 7.33 23.09
N SER A 504 -25.04 8.30 23.04
CA SER A 504 -26.15 8.30 22.07
C SER A 504 -26.43 9.68 21.48
N THR A 505 -25.61 10.66 21.81
CA THR A 505 -25.79 12.06 21.40
C THR A 505 -24.47 12.62 20.94
N SER A 506 -24.52 13.48 19.92
CA SER A 506 -23.35 14.22 19.48
C SER A 506 -22.79 15.08 20.60
N GLY A 507 -21.47 15.26 20.61
CA GLY A 507 -20.77 16.05 21.60
C GLY A 507 -19.35 15.56 21.82
N THR A 508 -18.58 16.35 22.56
CA THR A 508 -17.22 16.02 22.95
C THR A 508 -17.23 15.19 24.23
N TYR A 509 -16.65 14.01 24.19
CA TYR A 509 -16.46 13.14 25.34
C TYR A 509 -14.97 13.02 25.61
N SER A 510 -14.52 13.36 26.81
CA SER A 510 -13.14 13.12 27.23
C SER A 510 -13.04 12.16 28.41
N CYS A 511 -11.92 11.44 28.50
CA CYS A 511 -11.53 10.60 29.62
C CYS A 511 -10.07 10.85 30.00
N GLN A 512 -9.82 11.15 31.27
CA GLN A 512 -8.47 11.07 31.85
C GLN A 512 -8.26 9.66 32.43
N PHE A 513 -7.06 9.10 32.25
CA PHE A 513 -6.70 7.81 32.86
C PHE A 513 -5.18 7.72 33.06
N THR A 514 -4.74 6.75 33.87
CA THR A 514 -3.33 6.45 34.12
C THR A 514 -3.00 5.04 33.67
N ASP A 515 -1.98 4.87 32.84
CA ASP A 515 -1.53 3.55 32.37
C ASP A 515 -0.76 2.76 33.45
N VAL A 516 -0.26 1.58 33.08
CA VAL A 516 0.55 0.71 33.95
C VAL A 516 1.88 1.33 34.36
N ASN A 517 2.41 2.28 33.57
CA ASN A 517 3.67 2.98 33.78
C ASN A 517 3.52 4.23 34.66
N GLY A 518 2.27 4.59 35.03
CA GLY A 518 1.98 5.80 35.79
C GLY A 518 1.85 7.05 34.94
N CYS A 519 1.87 6.93 33.61
CA CYS A 519 1.66 8.03 32.68
C CYS A 519 0.17 8.39 32.65
N THR A 520 -0.13 9.67 32.77
CA THR A 520 -1.52 10.17 32.75
C THR A 520 -1.85 10.78 31.40
N TYR A 521 -2.93 10.30 30.79
CA TYR A 521 -3.41 10.72 29.48
C TYR A 521 -4.76 11.37 29.59
N THR A 522 -5.09 12.20 28.60
CA THR A 522 -6.46 12.61 28.31
C THR A 522 -6.78 12.18 26.88
N VAL A 523 -7.87 11.45 26.69
CA VAL A 523 -8.39 11.09 25.37
C VAL A 523 -9.70 11.81 25.15
N GLU A 524 -9.96 12.26 23.93
CA GLU A 524 -11.14 13.03 23.53
C GLU A 524 -11.75 12.45 22.25
N TRP A 525 -13.05 12.26 22.26
CA TRP A 525 -13.85 11.86 21.10
C TRP A 525 -14.78 13.01 20.74
N GLU A 526 -14.67 13.52 19.52
CA GLU A 526 -15.69 14.38 18.91
C GLU A 526 -16.71 13.50 18.22
N VAL A 527 -17.83 13.24 18.89
CA VAL A 527 -18.88 12.36 18.37
C VAL A 527 -19.89 13.18 17.59
N GLU A 528 -20.09 12.87 16.33
CA GLU A 528 -21.21 13.34 15.51
C GLU A 528 -22.23 12.21 15.36
N VAL A 529 -23.53 12.51 15.48
CA VAL A 529 -24.60 11.50 15.34
C VAL A 529 -25.55 11.99 14.27
N GLU A 530 -25.40 11.44 13.08
CA GLU A 530 -26.30 11.70 11.96
C GLU A 530 -27.57 10.86 12.13
N ILE A 531 -28.66 11.50 12.58
CA ILE A 531 -29.98 10.87 12.55
C ILE A 531 -30.52 11.05 11.14
N GLY A 532 -30.31 10.05 10.29
CA GLY A 532 -30.94 9.98 8.97
C GLY A 532 -32.44 10.19 9.09
N THR A 533 -32.96 11.28 8.54
CA THR A 533 -34.41 11.41 8.36
C THR A 533 -34.82 10.33 7.38
N ALA A 534 -35.63 9.36 7.82
CA ALA A 534 -36.15 8.26 7.01
C ALA A 534 -36.99 8.74 5.81
N VAL A 535 -36.32 9.27 4.79
CA VAL A 535 -36.84 9.53 3.45
C VAL A 535 -35.73 9.09 2.49
N GLU A 536 -35.61 7.78 2.28
CA GLU A 536 -34.93 7.27 1.09
C GLU A 536 -35.65 7.84 -0.15
N GLU A 537 -35.04 8.83 -0.80
CA GLU A 537 -35.46 9.34 -2.10
C GLU A 537 -35.00 8.34 -3.18
N GLN A 538 -35.53 7.12 -3.15
CA GLN A 538 -35.54 6.27 -4.33
C GLN A 538 -36.59 6.86 -5.27
N GLU A 539 -36.14 7.60 -6.29
CA GLU A 539 -37.00 8.13 -7.35
C GLU A 539 -37.63 6.95 -8.13
N PRO A 540 -38.92 6.58 -7.94
CA PRO A 540 -39.56 5.57 -8.75
C PRO A 540 -39.42 5.94 -10.24
N GLU A 541 -38.94 4.98 -11.04
CA GLU A 541 -38.55 5.21 -12.44
C GLU A 541 -39.69 5.80 -13.30
N ASP A 542 -40.94 5.65 -12.86
CA ASP A 542 -42.13 6.17 -13.51
C ASP A 542 -42.34 7.68 -13.34
N MET A 543 -41.58 8.37 -12.47
CA MET A 543 -41.68 9.81 -12.22
C MET A 543 -40.52 10.64 -12.79
N ARG A 544 -39.59 10.02 -13.53
CA ARG A 544 -38.45 10.73 -14.12
C ARG A 544 -38.89 11.67 -15.26
N PRO A 545 -38.47 12.95 -15.25
CA PRO A 545 -38.72 13.85 -16.38
C PRO A 545 -38.07 13.33 -17.67
N TRP A 546 -38.72 13.54 -18.82
CA TRP A 546 -38.23 13.10 -20.13
C TRP A 546 -38.71 14.04 -21.25
N PRO A 547 -37.95 14.31 -22.32
CA PRO A 547 -36.55 13.95 -22.51
C PRO A 547 -35.63 14.74 -21.59
N VAL A 548 -34.56 14.07 -21.13
CA VAL A 548 -33.42 14.73 -20.50
C VAL A 548 -32.19 14.35 -21.31
N PRO A 549 -31.54 15.30 -22.00
CA PRO A 549 -31.81 16.75 -21.97
C PRO A 549 -33.09 17.18 -22.71
N ALA A 550 -33.77 18.20 -22.20
CA ALA A 550 -34.99 18.77 -22.76
C ALA A 550 -34.67 19.95 -23.69
N THR A 551 -35.37 20.05 -24.83
CA THR A 551 -35.27 21.21 -25.73
C THR A 551 -36.38 22.22 -25.41
N ASP A 552 -37.63 21.97 -25.81
CA ASP A 552 -38.74 22.91 -25.57
C ASP A 552 -39.82 22.34 -24.65
N ARG A 553 -39.78 21.03 -24.40
CA ARG A 553 -40.86 20.28 -23.75
C ARG A 553 -40.30 19.25 -22.78
N LEU A 554 -40.91 19.18 -21.60
CA LEU A 554 -40.60 18.21 -20.55
C LEU A 554 -41.87 17.44 -20.18
N PHE A 555 -41.85 16.13 -20.37
CA PHE A 555 -42.89 15.21 -19.91
C PHE A 555 -42.54 14.73 -18.50
N MET A 556 -43.55 14.65 -17.65
CA MET A 556 -43.43 14.10 -16.30
C MET A 556 -44.41 12.94 -16.17
N PRO A 557 -44.03 11.74 -16.65
CA PRO A 557 -44.83 10.53 -16.41
C PRO A 557 -45.00 10.31 -14.90
N GLY A 558 -46.01 9.53 -14.50
CA GLY A 558 -46.23 9.18 -13.08
C GLY A 558 -46.80 10.29 -12.19
N ILE A 559 -46.75 11.57 -12.58
CA ILE A 559 -47.30 12.67 -11.77
C ILE A 559 -48.82 12.82 -11.98
N PRO A 560 -49.65 12.84 -10.92
CA PRO A 560 -51.09 13.03 -11.03
C PRO A 560 -51.49 14.35 -11.73
N THR A 561 -52.57 14.32 -12.51
CA THR A 561 -53.15 15.54 -13.07
C THR A 561 -53.70 16.42 -11.94
N GLY A 562 -53.44 17.72 -12.04
CA GLY A 562 -53.84 18.68 -11.01
C GLY A 562 -52.73 19.02 -10.00
N THR A 563 -51.62 18.27 -9.98
CA THR A 563 -50.43 18.61 -9.17
C THR A 563 -49.84 19.94 -9.65
N ARG A 564 -49.62 20.88 -8.74
CA ARG A 564 -48.97 22.16 -9.05
C ARG A 564 -47.47 22.00 -9.02
N TYR A 565 -46.78 22.66 -9.93
CA TYR A 565 -45.33 22.65 -10.00
C TYR A 565 -44.76 24.05 -10.09
N SER A 566 -43.51 24.19 -9.63
CA SER A 566 -42.67 25.37 -9.79
C SER A 566 -41.36 24.96 -10.45
N LEU A 567 -40.95 25.66 -11.50
CA LEU A 567 -39.65 25.53 -12.14
C LEU A 567 -38.71 26.57 -11.55
N LEU A 568 -37.50 26.15 -11.20
CA LEU A 568 -36.49 27.00 -10.58
C LEU A 568 -35.13 26.84 -11.28
N ASP A 569 -34.32 27.88 -11.20
CA ASP A 569 -32.89 27.77 -11.46
C ASP A 569 -32.16 27.10 -10.26
N MET A 570 -30.86 26.87 -10.43
CA MET A 570 -30.01 26.28 -9.38
C MET A 570 -29.83 27.17 -8.15
N ASP A 571 -30.12 28.48 -8.28
CA ASP A 571 -30.09 29.43 -7.17
C ASP A 571 -31.42 29.46 -6.39
N GLY A 572 -32.37 28.58 -6.75
CA GLY A 572 -33.67 28.45 -6.08
C GLY A 572 -34.66 29.56 -6.42
N ARG A 573 -34.43 30.33 -7.49
CA ARG A 573 -35.36 31.36 -7.95
C ARG A 573 -36.44 30.73 -8.83
N ALA A 574 -37.70 30.98 -8.50
CA ALA A 574 -38.82 30.54 -9.32
C ALA A 574 -38.84 31.26 -10.69
N LEU A 575 -38.81 30.46 -11.75
CA LEU A 575 -38.83 30.89 -13.16
C LEU A 575 -40.23 30.79 -13.75
N GLN A 576 -40.97 29.73 -13.41
CA GLN A 576 -42.32 29.48 -13.92
C GLN A 576 -43.12 28.59 -12.96
N HIS A 577 -44.44 28.73 -12.97
CA HIS A 577 -45.36 27.84 -12.25
C HIS A 577 -46.42 27.27 -13.18
N GLY A 578 -46.98 26.13 -12.83
CA GLY A 578 -48.06 25.53 -13.59
C GLY A 578 -48.75 24.39 -12.87
N THR A 579 -49.57 23.66 -13.62
CA THR A 579 -50.29 22.48 -13.13
C THR A 579 -50.14 21.36 -14.14
N VAL A 580 -49.84 20.16 -13.65
CA VAL A 580 -49.66 18.96 -14.49
C VAL A 580 -51.00 18.57 -15.11
N VAL A 581 -51.00 18.33 -16.41
CA VAL A 581 -52.15 17.83 -17.17
C VAL A 581 -51.71 16.57 -17.92
N GLN A 582 -52.38 15.44 -17.69
CA GLN A 582 -52.00 14.15 -18.28
C GLN A 582 -51.86 14.23 -19.80
N GLY A 583 -50.75 13.72 -20.32
CA GLY A 583 -50.46 13.71 -21.77
C GLY A 583 -50.03 15.05 -22.36
N ARG A 584 -49.92 16.13 -21.55
CA ARG A 584 -49.42 17.43 -21.99
C ARG A 584 -48.06 17.71 -21.36
N ALA A 585 -47.05 17.98 -22.19
CA ALA A 585 -45.73 18.38 -21.73
C ALA A 585 -45.75 19.77 -21.09
N VAL A 586 -44.86 19.97 -20.11
CA VAL A 586 -44.50 21.29 -19.59
C VAL A 586 -43.65 22.00 -20.62
N ASP A 587 -44.02 23.24 -20.92
CA ASP A 587 -43.24 24.12 -21.82
C ASP A 587 -42.04 24.67 -21.04
N VAL A 588 -40.84 24.36 -21.53
CA VAL A 588 -39.55 24.80 -20.96
C VAL A 588 -38.73 25.61 -21.98
N SER A 589 -39.35 26.01 -23.10
CA SER A 589 -38.67 26.76 -24.18
C SER A 589 -38.13 28.13 -23.73
N GLY A 590 -38.72 28.71 -22.69
CA GLY A 590 -38.30 29.99 -22.10
C GLY A 590 -37.13 29.90 -21.10
N LEU A 591 -36.64 28.70 -20.79
CA LEU A 591 -35.54 28.50 -19.84
C LEU A 591 -34.17 28.59 -20.54
N ALA A 592 -33.17 29.12 -19.82
CA ALA A 592 -31.80 29.13 -20.31
C ALA A 592 -31.21 27.71 -20.38
N PRO A 593 -30.20 27.42 -21.21
CA PRO A 593 -29.49 26.15 -21.16
C PRO A 593 -28.83 25.93 -19.79
N GLY A 594 -28.90 24.71 -19.26
CA GLY A 594 -28.35 24.36 -17.95
C GLY A 594 -29.27 23.49 -17.11
N MET A 595 -28.82 23.17 -15.90
CA MET A 595 -29.58 22.35 -14.95
C MET A 595 -30.68 23.17 -14.28
N HIS A 596 -31.87 22.58 -14.18
CA HIS A 596 -33.06 23.19 -13.60
C HIS A 596 -33.75 22.23 -12.63
N LEU A 597 -34.47 22.81 -11.67
CA LEU A 597 -35.27 22.07 -10.69
C LEU A 597 -36.76 22.24 -10.99
N ILE A 598 -37.54 21.18 -10.77
CA ILE A 598 -39.00 21.25 -10.70
C ILE A 598 -39.48 20.76 -9.34
N ILE A 599 -40.21 21.60 -8.62
CA ILE A 599 -40.76 21.29 -7.30
C ILE A 599 -42.26 21.06 -7.41
N LEU A 600 -42.73 19.91 -6.95
CA LEU A 600 -44.15 19.58 -6.85
C LEU A 600 -44.71 20.15 -5.54
N THR A 601 -45.65 21.07 -5.65
CA THR A 601 -46.07 21.92 -4.52
C THR A 601 -46.83 21.13 -3.45
N GLU A 602 -47.57 20.10 -3.85
CA GLU A 602 -48.36 19.27 -2.93
C GLU A 602 -47.51 18.27 -2.14
N THR A 603 -46.38 17.83 -2.68
CA THR A 603 -45.53 16.80 -2.05
C THR A 603 -44.18 17.34 -1.57
N GLY A 604 -43.78 18.56 -1.96
CA GLY A 604 -42.46 19.13 -1.68
C GLY A 604 -41.32 18.49 -2.48
N ARG A 605 -41.63 17.53 -3.35
CA ARG A 605 -40.65 16.72 -4.08
C ARG A 605 -39.94 17.52 -5.17
N VAL A 606 -38.64 17.27 -5.33
CA VAL A 606 -37.76 18.00 -6.26
C VAL A 606 -37.25 17.05 -7.34
N LEU A 607 -37.57 17.32 -8.61
CA LEU A 607 -37.00 16.59 -9.75
C LEU A 607 -36.01 17.48 -10.49
N ARG A 608 -34.98 16.87 -11.09
CA ARG A 608 -33.93 17.59 -11.82
C ARG A 608 -34.02 17.27 -13.31
N PHE A 609 -33.74 18.27 -14.16
CA PHE A 609 -33.56 18.05 -15.60
C PHE A 609 -32.55 19.04 -16.19
N ILE A 610 -31.99 18.67 -17.34
CA ILE A 610 -31.05 19.52 -18.09
C ILE A 610 -31.79 20.12 -19.29
N LYS A 611 -31.73 21.44 -19.45
CA LYS A 611 -32.16 22.18 -20.64
C LYS A 611 -30.98 22.33 -21.59
N GLN A 612 -31.13 21.87 -22.84
CA GLN A 612 -30.17 22.12 -23.93
C GLN A 612 -30.43 23.44 -24.63
#